data_AF-A0A2S9GNN6-F1
#
_entry.id   AF-A0A2S9GNN6-F1
#
_cell.length_a   1.000
_cell.length_b   1.000
_cell.length_c   1.000
_cell.angle_alpha   90.00
_cell.angle_beta   90.00
_cell.angle_gamma   90.00
#
_symmetry.space_group_name_H-M   'P 1'
#
loop_
_entity.id
_entity.type
_entity.pdbx_description
1 polymer ?
#
loop_
_entity_poly.entity_id
_entity_poly.type
_entity_poly.pdbx_seq_one_letter_code
_entity_poly.pdbx_strand_id
1 'polypeptide(L)' 'IDTLVLCTGFDLWEANIPAIEIIGRDARNLGKWWRDNGFQAYQGVSIPAFPNFLSLAGPYASSGLSFFNTVEYQMRHM' A
#
# COMPACT_ATOMS: atom_id res chain seq x y z
N ILE A 1 -19.78 19.85 28.47
CA ILE A 1 -18.81 18.79 28.11
C ILE A 1 -17.56 19.11 28.87
N ASP A 2 -17.10 18.20 29.73
CA ASP A 2 -15.90 18.42 30.52
C ASP A 2 -14.66 17.77 29.87
N THR A 3 -14.84 16.77 29.00
CA THR A 3 -13.79 16.18 28.15
C THR A 3 -14.39 15.51 26.93
N LEU A 4 -13.71 15.59 25.78
CA LEU A 4 -14.02 14.88 24.54
C LEU A 4 -12.76 14.15 24.05
N VAL A 5 -12.88 12.84 23.82
CA VAL A 5 -11.82 12.02 23.22
C VAL A 5 -12.27 11.59 21.83
N LEU A 6 -11.47 11.93 20.81
CA LEU A 6 -11.77 11.63 19.42
C LEU A 6 -11.00 10.38 18.98
N CYS A 7 -11.72 9.27 18.86
CA CYS A 7 -11.21 7.98 18.37
C CYS A 7 -11.53 7.79 16.88
N THR A 8 -11.04 8.69 16.02
CA THR A 8 -11.44 8.77 14.60
C THR A 8 -10.82 7.71 13.68
N GLY A 9 -9.88 6.91 14.19
CA GLY A 9 -9.23 5.85 13.42
C GLY A 9 -8.22 6.38 12.40
N PHE A 10 -8.04 5.64 11.30
CA PHE A 10 -7.06 5.91 10.24
C PHE A 10 -7.68 5.78 8.86
N ASP A 11 -7.33 6.68 7.94
CA ASP A 11 -7.59 6.52 6.51
C ASP A 11 -6.39 5.83 5.85
N LEU A 12 -6.60 4.62 5.36
CA LEU A 12 -5.59 3.84 4.67
C LEU A 12 -5.77 3.87 3.15
N TRP A 13 -7.00 4.02 2.67
CA TRP A 13 -7.35 3.65 1.30
C TRP A 13 -7.58 4.86 0.39
N GLU A 14 -8.05 5.98 0.93
CA GLU A 14 -8.41 7.14 0.13
C GLU A 14 -7.23 8.12 -0.01
N ALA A 15 -6.59 8.48 1.12
CA ALA A 15 -5.54 9.50 1.11
C ALA A 15 -4.10 8.96 1.16
N ASN A 16 -3.87 7.78 1.75
CA ASN A 16 -2.55 7.46 2.31
C ASN A 16 -1.72 6.45 1.51
N ILE A 17 -2.28 5.81 0.48
CA ILE A 17 -1.58 4.79 -0.32
C ILE A 17 -1.55 5.19 -1.80
N PRO A 18 -0.36 5.53 -2.36
CA PRO A 18 0.94 5.66 -1.70
C PRO A 18 1.11 7.00 -0.95
N ALA A 19 1.86 6.98 0.15
CA ALA A 19 2.11 8.17 0.98
C ALA A 19 3.06 9.20 0.33
N ILE A 20 3.84 8.77 -0.65
CA ILE A 20 4.72 9.60 -1.47
C ILE A 20 4.34 9.44 -2.93
N GLU A 21 4.68 10.44 -3.74
CA GLU A 21 4.50 10.34 -5.18
C GLU A 21 5.43 9.28 -5.77
N ILE A 22 4.85 8.37 -6.56
CA ILE A 22 5.58 7.29 -7.24
C ILE A 22 5.21 7.34 -8.72
N ILE A 23 6.21 7.59 -9.56
CA ILE A 23 6.08 7.67 -11.02
C ILE A 23 6.77 6.45 -11.64
N GLY A 24 6.00 5.64 -12.36
CA GLY A 24 6.46 4.44 -13.06
C GLY A 24 6.74 4.68 -14.53
N ARG A 25 6.64 3.60 -15.33
CA ARG A 25 6.78 3.69 -16.79
C ARG A 25 5.75 4.63 -17.40
N ASP A 26 6.12 5.25 -18.52
CA ASP A 26 5.25 6.14 -19.30
C ASP A 26 4.66 7.29 -18.45
N ALA A 27 5.45 7.79 -17.50
CA ALA A 27 5.06 8.82 -16.53
C ALA A 27 3.81 8.49 -15.71
N ARG A 28 3.51 7.20 -15.52
CA ARG A 28 2.32 6.75 -14.79
C ARG A 28 2.46 7.03 -13.30
N ASN A 29 1.55 7.82 -12.74
CA ASN A 29 1.44 8.03 -11.30
C ASN A 29 0.69 6.87 -10.64
N LEU A 30 1.32 6.21 -9.65
CA LEU A 30 0.78 5.01 -8.99
C LEU A 30 -0.54 5.29 -8.25
N GLY A 31 -0.58 6.35 -7.45
CA GLY A 31 -1.76 6.70 -6.66
C GLY A 31 -2.96 7.01 -7.55
N LYS A 32 -2.75 7.77 -8.63
CA LYS A 32 -3.81 8.02 -9.61
C LYS A 32 -4.28 6.71 -10.26
N TRP A 33 -3.34 5.88 -10.68
CA TRP A 33 -3.65 4.63 -11.36
C TRP A 33 -4.47 3.67 -10.49
N TRP A 34 -4.12 3.50 -9.21
CA TRP A 34 -4.92 2.68 -8.28
C TRP A 34 -6.33 3.25 -8.03
N ARG A 35 -6.50 4.58 -7.95
CA ARG A 35 -7.84 5.19 -7.83
C ARG A 35 -8.70 4.97 -9.06
N ASP A 36 -8.10 5.05 -10.25
CA ASP A 36 -8.83 4.90 -11.51
C ASP A 36 -9.14 3.43 -11.86
N ASN A 37 -8.34 2.47 -11.35
CA ASN A 37 -8.38 1.05 -11.78
C ASN A 37 -8.58 0.04 -10.64
N GLY A 38 -8.77 0.51 -9.41
CA GLY A 38 -8.71 -0.29 -8.20
C GLY A 38 -7.28 -0.68 -7.81
N PHE A 39 -7.10 -1.12 -6.56
CA PHE A 39 -5.80 -1.62 -6.12
C PHE A 39 -5.41 -2.86 -6.90
N GLN A 40 -4.15 -2.88 -7.35
CA GLN A 40 -3.56 -4.02 -8.04
C GLN A 40 -2.13 -4.22 -7.54
N ALA A 41 -1.84 -5.43 -7.08
CA ALA A 41 -0.53 -5.85 -6.65
C ALA A 41 -0.39 -7.37 -6.89
N TYR A 42 0.76 -7.79 -7.42
CA TYR A 42 1.10 -9.20 -7.53
C TYR A 42 1.80 -9.66 -6.25
N GLN A 43 1.23 -10.68 -5.62
CA GLN A 43 1.64 -11.19 -4.29
C GLN A 43 1.75 -10.09 -3.21
N GLY A 44 1.00 -8.99 -3.37
CA GLY A 44 1.07 -7.84 -2.47
C GLY A 44 2.42 -7.09 -2.48
N VAL A 45 3.32 -7.39 -3.42
CA VAL A 45 4.70 -6.88 -3.48
C VAL A 45 4.95 -6.01 -4.71
N SER A 46 4.69 -6.52 -5.91
CA SER A 46 5.04 -5.82 -7.16
C SER A 46 3.80 -5.28 -7.88
N ILE A 47 3.97 -4.18 -8.62
CA ILE A 47 2.86 -3.49 -9.30
C ILE A 47 3.13 -3.43 -10.81
N PRO A 48 2.14 -3.75 -11.67
CA PRO A 48 2.26 -3.62 -13.11
C PRO A 48 2.66 -2.20 -13.54
N ALA A 49 3.61 -2.09 -14.48
CA ALA A 49 4.19 -0.83 -14.98
C ALA A 49 5.11 -0.04 -14.02
N PHE A 50 5.41 -0.59 -12.83
CA PHE A 50 6.38 -0.02 -11.88
C PHE A 50 7.55 -1.00 -11.70
N PRO A 51 8.45 -1.14 -12.69
CA PRO A 51 9.59 -2.05 -12.61
C PRO A 51 10.54 -1.64 -11.48
N ASN A 52 11.18 -2.61 -10.84
CA ASN A 52 12.11 -2.40 -9.71
C ASN A 52 11.51 -1.62 -8.53
N PHE A 53 10.18 -1.48 -8.47
CA PHE A 53 9.46 -0.97 -7.32
C PHE A 53 8.80 -2.14 -6.58
N LEU A 54 9.14 -2.29 -5.31
CA LEU A 54 8.63 -3.34 -4.42
C LEU A 54 7.99 -2.65 -3.21
N SER A 55 6.72 -2.94 -2.98
CA SER A 55 5.96 -2.40 -1.85
C SER A 55 5.96 -3.39 -0.69
N LEU A 56 6.30 -2.91 0.50
CA LEU A 56 6.10 -3.64 1.75
C LEU A 56 4.71 -3.31 2.31
N ALA A 57 4.01 -4.32 2.85
CA ALA A 57 2.65 -4.19 3.36
C ALA A 57 1.69 -3.48 2.38
N GLY A 58 1.89 -3.72 1.07
CA GLY A 58 1.06 -3.15 0.02
C GLY A 58 -0.36 -3.74 -0.03
N PRO A 59 -1.19 -3.29 -0.98
CA PRO A 59 -2.53 -3.85 -1.16
C PRO A 59 -2.50 -5.38 -1.27
N TYR A 60 -3.38 -6.04 -0.53
CA TYR A 60 -3.50 -7.51 -0.49
C TYR A 60 -2.27 -8.27 0.06
N ALA A 61 -1.32 -7.60 0.70
CA ALA A 61 -0.15 -8.23 1.30
C ALA A 61 -0.41 -8.92 2.66
N SER A 62 -1.49 -8.56 3.35
CA SER A 62 -1.73 -8.98 4.74
C SER A 62 -1.72 -10.50 4.88
N SER A 63 -0.75 -11.02 5.61
CA SER A 63 -0.73 -12.41 6.05
C SER A 63 -1.44 -12.48 7.41
N GLY A 64 -2.48 -13.30 7.53
CA GLY A 64 -3.44 -13.31 8.66
C GLY A 64 -2.89 -13.70 10.04
N LEU A 65 -1.56 -13.67 10.23
CA LEU A 65 -0.89 -13.95 11.50
C LEU A 65 -0.53 -12.63 12.22
N SER A 66 0.39 -11.85 11.64
CA SER A 66 0.91 -10.62 12.24
C SER A 66 1.54 -9.72 11.17
N PHE A 67 1.68 -8.44 11.50
CA PHE A 67 2.44 -7.50 10.67
C PHE A 67 3.88 -7.96 10.46
N PHE A 68 4.54 -8.44 11.53
CA PHE A 68 5.93 -8.93 11.45
C PHE A 68 6.10 -10.11 10.51
N ASN A 69 5.17 -11.07 10.54
CA ASN A 69 5.20 -12.20 9.61
C ASN A 69 4.99 -11.74 8.17
N THR A 70 4.08 -10.80 7.95
CA THR A 70 3.87 -10.20 6.63
C THR A 70 5.15 -9.57 6.10
N VAL A 71 5.83 -8.77 6.94
CA VAL A 71 7.10 -8.16 6.59
C VAL A 71 8.18 -9.22 6.32
N GLU A 72 8.35 -10.19 7.21
CA GLU A 72 9.38 -11.23 7.06
C GLU A 72 9.18 -12.06 5.78
N TYR A 73 7.95 -12.47 5.47
CA TYR A 73 7.68 -13.21 4.24
C TYR A 73 7.94 -12.37 3.00
N GLN A 74 7.50 -11.11 2.98
CA GLN A 74 7.76 -10.23 1.85
C GLN A 74 9.26 -9.97 1.67
N MET A 75 10.02 -9.78 2.75
CA MET A 75 11.48 -9.62 2.68
C MET A 75 12.22 -10.84 2.14
N ARG A 76 11.66 -12.06 2.28
CA ARG A 76 12.26 -13.27 1.66
C ARG A 76 12.03 -13.34 0.15
N HIS A 77 11.06 -12.60 -0.39
CA HIS A 77 10.75 -12.56 -1.82
C HIS A 77 11.52 -11.46 -2.57
N MET A 78 12.07 -10.48 -1.85
CA MET A 78 12.86 -9.36 -2.39
C MET A 78 14.34 -9.68 -2.36
#